data_AF-A0A831THG4-F1
#
_entry.id   AF-A0A831THG4-F1
#
_cell.length_a   1.000
_cell.length_b   1.000
_cell.length_c   1.000
_cell.angle_alpha   90.00
_cell.angle_beta   90.00
_cell.angle_gamma   90.00
#
_symmetry.space_group_name_H-M   'P 1'
#
loop_
_entity.id
_entity.type
_entity.pdbx_description
1 polymer ?
#
loop_
_entity_poly.entity_id
_entity_poly.type
_entity_poly.pdbx_seq_one_letter_code
_entity_poly.pdbx_strand_id
1 'polypeptide(L)'
;YFYPKDMTPGCTKESCEFRDFNGEYSRLNTEIIGISPDDLESHNQFIAEHELPFLLLSDVDRKICEQFGVWKLKEKNGNQFYGVERSTFLIDEQGTLVKEWRTVQVDGHVEDVLTTIRQLETIIS
;
A
#
# COMPACT_ATOMS: atom_id res chain seq x y z
N TYR A 1 0.85 -2.47 0.76
CA TYR A 1 0.28 -1.19 1.19
C TYR A 1 -1.21 -1.17 0.90
N PHE A 2 -2.00 -0.58 1.79
CA PHE A 2 -3.45 -0.42 1.68
C PHE A 2 -3.76 0.99 1.22
N TYR A 3 -4.60 1.13 0.20
CA TYR A 3 -5.02 2.42 -0.34
C TYR A 3 -6.55 2.50 -0.52
N PRO A 4 -7.15 3.71 -0.46
CA PRO A 4 -8.61 3.84 -0.47
C PRO A 4 -9.34 3.43 -1.73
N LYS A 5 -8.80 3.77 -2.91
CA LYS A 5 -9.50 3.64 -4.18
C LYS A 5 -8.58 3.80 -5.39
N ASP A 6 -8.70 2.91 -6.37
CA ASP A 6 -8.05 2.99 -7.68
C ASP A 6 -8.30 4.33 -8.39
N MET A 7 -7.33 4.72 -9.23
CA MET A 7 -7.43 5.88 -10.14
C MET A 7 -7.73 7.24 -9.47
N THR A 8 -7.63 7.34 -8.14
CA THR A 8 -7.75 8.62 -7.43
C THR A 8 -6.37 9.28 -7.29
N PRO A 9 -6.27 10.63 -7.35
CA PRO A 9 -4.98 11.31 -7.47
C PRO A 9 -3.92 10.89 -6.45
N GLY A 10 -4.30 10.75 -5.17
CA GLY A 10 -3.38 10.31 -4.12
C GLY A 10 -2.97 8.83 -4.23
N CYS A 11 -3.88 7.94 -4.62
CA CYS A 11 -3.55 6.52 -4.79
C CYS A 11 -2.74 6.27 -6.06
N THR A 12 -3.05 6.97 -7.15
CA THR A 12 -2.24 6.98 -8.37
C THR A 12 -0.84 7.46 -8.08
N LYS A 13 -0.68 8.57 -7.34
CA LYS A 13 0.64 9.08 -6.95
C LYS A 13 1.44 8.03 -6.15
N GLU A 14 0.85 7.48 -5.08
CA GLU A 14 1.53 6.47 -4.25
C GLU A 14 1.92 5.22 -5.05
N SER A 15 1.01 4.71 -5.89
CA SER A 15 1.25 3.50 -6.70
C SER A 15 2.33 3.72 -7.75
N CYS A 16 2.33 4.89 -8.41
CA CYS A 16 3.38 5.27 -9.36
C CYS A 16 4.73 5.47 -8.67
N GLU A 17 4.78 6.05 -7.48
CA GLU A 17 6.03 6.15 -6.71
C GLU A 17 6.57 4.75 -6.34
N PHE A 18 5.70 3.83 -5.90
CA PHE A 18 6.11 2.43 -5.68
C PHE A 18 6.61 1.76 -6.96
N ARG A 19 6.01 2.05 -8.13
CA ARG A 19 6.48 1.56 -9.44
C ARG A 19 7.88 2.11 -9.72
N ASP A 20 8.06 3.42 -9.59
CA ASP A 20 9.31 4.09 -9.95
C ASP A 20 10.48 3.61 -9.08
N PHE A 21 10.21 3.25 -7.81
CA PHE A 21 11.19 2.65 -6.90
C PHE A 21 11.20 1.11 -6.89
N ASN A 22 10.35 0.42 -7.65
CA ASN A 22 10.17 -1.04 -7.54
C ASN A 22 11.48 -1.83 -7.72
N GLY A 23 12.36 -1.36 -8.61
CA GLY A 23 13.69 -1.97 -8.81
C GLY A 23 14.60 -1.86 -7.58
N GLU A 24 14.49 -0.79 -6.78
CA GLU A 24 15.24 -0.64 -5.53
C GLU A 24 14.71 -1.57 -4.44
N TYR A 25 13.38 -1.71 -4.33
CA TYR A 25 12.76 -2.69 -3.44
C TYR A 25 13.17 -4.12 -3.79
N SER A 26 13.15 -4.47 -5.08
CA SER A 26 13.55 -5.79 -5.57
C SER A 26 15.01 -6.13 -5.23
N ARG A 27 15.92 -5.15 -5.29
CA ARG A 27 17.34 -5.33 -4.91
C ARG A 27 17.52 -5.62 -3.41
N LEU A 28 16.54 -5.26 -2.59
CA LEU A 28 16.50 -5.50 -1.15
C LEU A 28 15.57 -6.68 -0.82
N ASN A 29 15.40 -7.61 -1.76
CA ASN A 29 14.53 -8.79 -1.61
C ASN A 29 13.11 -8.46 -1.11
N THR A 30 12.56 -7.31 -1.52
CA THR A 30 11.25 -6.84 -1.06
C THR A 30 10.24 -6.75 -2.20
N GLU A 31 9.14 -7.48 -2.07
CA GLU A 31 8.00 -7.42 -2.98
C GLU A 31 6.99 -6.36 -2.56
N ILE A 32 6.41 -5.67 -3.56
CA ILE A 32 5.33 -4.71 -3.33
C ILE A 32 3.99 -5.38 -3.62
N ILE A 33 3.01 -5.20 -2.72
CA ILE A 33 1.63 -5.64 -2.91
C ILE A 33 0.71 -4.48 -2.54
N GLY A 34 -0.11 -4.02 -3.48
CA GLY A 34 -1.18 -3.05 -3.23
C GLY A 34 -2.48 -3.75 -2.85
N ILE A 35 -3.29 -3.17 -1.97
CA ILE A 35 -4.59 -3.74 -1.55
C ILE A 35 -5.62 -2.61 -1.46
N SER A 36 -6.77 -2.79 -2.11
CA SER A 36 -7.95 -1.93 -1.91
C SER A 36 -9.24 -2.75 -2.04
N PRO A 37 -10.41 -2.17 -1.73
CA PRO A 37 -11.70 -2.81 -1.92
C PRO A 37 -12.22 -2.78 -3.37
N ASP A 38 -11.43 -2.26 -4.32
CA ASP A 38 -11.80 -2.23 -5.74
C ASP A 38 -11.76 -3.65 -6.33
N ASP A 39 -12.55 -3.89 -7.38
CA ASP A 39 -12.64 -5.19 -8.03
C ASP A 39 -11.49 -5.45 -9.02
N LEU A 40 -11.44 -6.67 -9.55
CA LEU A 40 -10.41 -7.06 -10.52
C LEU A 40 -10.47 -6.27 -11.83
N GLU A 41 -11.65 -5.81 -12.25
CA GLU A 41 -11.78 -5.01 -13.48
C GLU A 41 -11.09 -3.65 -13.30
N SER A 42 -11.39 -2.97 -12.19
CA SER A 42 -10.74 -1.72 -11.80
C SER A 42 -9.22 -1.88 -11.65
N HIS A 43 -8.76 -2.93 -10.95
CA HIS A 43 -7.33 -3.20 -10.79
C HIS A 43 -6.62 -3.44 -12.13
N ASN A 44 -7.21 -4.23 -13.02
CA ASN A 44 -6.63 -4.49 -14.33
C ASN A 44 -6.48 -3.20 -15.15
N GLN A 45 -7.48 -2.31 -15.09
CA GLN A 45 -7.38 -0.99 -15.71
C GLN A 45 -6.27 -0.16 -15.07
N PHE A 46 -6.23 -0.10 -13.74
CA PHE A 46 -5.27 0.72 -13.01
C PHE A 46 -3.81 0.28 -13.24
N ILE A 47 -3.58 -1.04 -13.27
CA ILE A 47 -2.28 -1.64 -13.63
C ILE A 47 -1.90 -1.28 -15.06
N ALA A 48 -2.82 -1.43 -16.02
CA ALA A 48 -2.54 -1.17 -17.43
C ALA A 48 -2.28 0.32 -17.71
N GLU A 49 -3.05 1.22 -17.09
CA GLU A 49 -2.95 2.68 -17.31
C GLU A 49 -1.66 3.27 -16.73
N HIS A 50 -1.17 2.72 -15.62
CA HIS A 50 0.02 3.24 -14.94
C HIS A 50 1.23 2.29 -14.97
N GLU A 51 1.16 1.20 -15.74
CA GLU A 51 2.25 0.23 -15.92
C GLU A 51 2.79 -0.29 -14.57
N LEU A 52 1.89 -0.65 -13.65
CA LEU A 52 2.28 -1.05 -12.30
C LEU A 52 2.93 -2.46 -12.34
N PRO A 53 4.20 -2.61 -11.90
CA PRO A 53 4.97 -3.85 -12.05
C PRO A 53 4.76 -4.83 -10.88
N PHE A 54 3.68 -4.66 -10.12
CA PHE A 54 3.42 -5.39 -8.89
C PHE A 54 1.95 -5.78 -8.76
N LEU A 55 1.66 -6.71 -7.83
CA LEU A 55 0.32 -7.23 -7.62
C LEU A 55 -0.59 -6.22 -6.90
N LEU A 56 -1.85 -6.17 -7.33
CA LEU A 56 -2.94 -5.54 -6.60
C LEU A 56 -3.93 -6.63 -6.16
N LEU A 57 -4.20 -6.71 -4.86
CA LEU A 57 -5.18 -7.63 -4.28
C LEU A 57 -6.52 -6.92 -4.12
N SER A 58 -7.53 -7.49 -4.79
CA SER A 58 -8.91 -7.05 -4.71
C SER A 58 -9.59 -7.61 -3.45
N ASP A 59 -9.84 -6.73 -2.48
CA ASP A 59 -10.45 -7.04 -1.17
C ASP A 59 -11.91 -6.55 -1.12
N VAL A 60 -12.72 -6.94 -2.11
CA VAL A 60 -14.11 -6.47 -2.27
C VAL A 60 -15.00 -6.71 -1.05
N ASP A 61 -14.75 -7.81 -0.32
CA ASP A 61 -15.47 -8.17 0.91
C ASP A 61 -14.86 -7.57 2.18
N ARG A 62 -13.75 -6.82 2.04
CA ARG A 62 -13.06 -6.04 3.07
C ARG A 62 -12.46 -6.88 4.19
N LYS A 63 -12.39 -8.20 4.06
CA LYS A 63 -11.89 -9.08 5.13
C LYS A 63 -10.43 -8.82 5.45
N ILE A 64 -9.60 -8.51 4.46
CA ILE A 64 -8.18 -8.21 4.69
C ILE A 64 -8.07 -6.83 5.35
N CYS A 65 -8.82 -5.84 4.85
CA CYS A 65 -8.86 -4.50 5.44
C CYS A 65 -9.31 -4.53 6.92
N GLU A 66 -10.29 -5.37 7.27
CA GLU A 66 -10.74 -5.58 8.65
C GLU A 66 -9.67 -6.26 9.51
N GLN A 67 -9.01 -7.31 9.00
CA GLN A 67 -7.94 -8.01 9.73
C GLN A 67 -6.74 -7.10 10.04
N PHE A 68 -6.34 -6.23 9.11
CA PHE A 68 -5.27 -5.26 9.31
C PHE A 68 -5.75 -4.00 10.08
N GLY A 69 -7.04 -3.95 10.42
CA GLY A 69 -7.66 -2.86 11.15
C GLY A 69 -7.67 -1.53 10.41
N VAL A 70 -7.58 -1.55 9.08
CA VAL A 70 -7.54 -0.34 8.23
C VAL A 70 -8.93 0.06 7.72
N TRP A 71 -9.96 -0.80 7.87
CA TRP A 71 -11.34 -0.42 7.62
C TRP A 71 -11.88 0.46 8.76
N LYS A 72 -11.90 1.77 8.57
CA LYS A 72 -12.22 2.76 9.63
C LYS A 72 -13.48 3.54 9.32
N LEU A 73 -14.23 3.91 10.36
CA LEU A 73 -15.26 4.94 10.27
C LEU A 73 -14.59 6.29 10.05
N LYS A 74 -15.02 7.01 9.02
CA LYS A 74 -14.56 8.34 8.65
C LYS A 74 -15.74 9.29 8.68
N GLU A 75 -15.47 10.55 9.02
CA GLU A 75 -16.46 11.61 8.97
C GLU A 75 -15.99 12.70 8.01
N LYS A 76 -16.87 13.10 7.09
CA LYS A 76 -16.62 14.22 6.19
C LYS A 76 -17.89 15.05 6.09
N ASN A 77 -17.79 16.32 6.47
CA ASN A 77 -18.91 17.28 6.45
C ASN A 77 -20.16 16.74 7.18
N GLY A 78 -19.97 16.10 8.35
CA GLY A 78 -21.05 15.51 9.15
C GLY A 78 -21.62 14.19 8.63
N ASN A 79 -21.16 13.70 7.47
CA ASN A 79 -21.54 12.38 6.95
C ASN A 79 -20.51 11.34 7.39
N GLN A 80 -20.98 10.28 8.03
CA GLN A 80 -20.16 9.14 8.44
C GLN A 80 -20.21 8.04 7.37
N PHE A 81 -19.04 7.52 7.02
CA PHE A 81 -18.89 6.41 6.08
C PHE A 81 -17.65 5.59 6.45
N TYR A 82 -17.64 4.31 6.12
CA TYR A 82 -16.43 3.51 6.29
C TYR A 82 -15.53 3.62 5.05
N GLY A 83 -14.22 3.59 5.28
CA GLY A 83 -13.24 3.56 4.20
C GLY A 83 -11.88 3.08 4.68
N VAL A 84 -11.05 2.65 3.75
CA VAL A 84 -9.67 2.23 4.06
C VAL A 84 -8.85 3.43 4.52
N GLU A 85 -8.29 3.37 5.72
CA GLU A 85 -7.22 4.25 6.19
C GLU A 85 -5.92 3.86 5.48
N ARG A 86 -5.37 4.77 4.65
CA ARG A 86 -4.13 4.51 3.92
C ARG A 86 -3.02 4.12 4.90
N SER A 87 -2.48 2.93 4.70
CA SER A 87 -1.57 2.29 5.65
C SER A 87 -0.58 1.38 4.93
N THR A 88 0.62 1.21 5.43
CA THR A 88 1.63 0.29 4.88
C THR A 88 2.17 -0.60 5.99
N PHE A 89 2.45 -1.85 5.65
CA PHE A 89 2.95 -2.85 6.57
C PHE A 89 4.16 -3.50 5.91
N LEU A 90 5.27 -3.56 6.62
CA LEU A 90 6.47 -4.27 6.22
C LEU A 90 6.51 -5.60 6.96
N ILE A 91 6.47 -6.69 6.21
CA ILE A 91 6.45 -8.06 6.72
C ILE A 91 7.73 -8.75 6.25
N ASP A 92 8.45 -9.40 7.16
CA ASP A 92 9.68 -10.14 6.81
C ASP A 92 9.39 -11.51 6.19
N GLU A 93 10.45 -12.19 5.75
CA GLU A 93 10.39 -13.51 5.13
C GLU A 93 9.80 -14.61 6.04
N GLN A 94 9.76 -14.39 7.36
CA GLN A 94 9.15 -15.30 8.32
C GLN A 94 7.66 -14.99 8.56
N GLY A 95 7.13 -13.98 7.89
CA GLY A 95 5.75 -13.53 8.05
C GLY A 95 5.54 -12.63 9.28
N THR A 96 6.60 -12.10 9.87
CA THR A 96 6.52 -11.22 11.03
C THR A 96 6.31 -9.78 10.58
N LEU A 97 5.38 -9.07 11.23
CA LEU A 97 5.23 -7.63 11.04
C LEU A 97 6.43 -6.91 11.68
N VAL A 98 7.27 -6.30 10.85
CA VAL A 98 8.47 -5.56 11.28
C VAL A 98 8.14 -4.11 11.58
N LYS A 99 7.33 -3.47 10.74
CA LYS A 99 6.92 -2.07 10.90
C LYS A 99 5.57 -1.81 10.24
N GLU A 100 4.80 -0.90 10.82
CA GLU A 100 3.57 -0.38 10.22
C GLU A 100 3.59 1.15 10.15
N TRP A 101 2.95 1.68 9.11
CA TRP A 101 2.64 3.09 8.91
C TRP A 101 1.13 3.21 8.77
N ARG A 102 0.52 4.07 9.58
CA ARG A 102 -0.93 4.33 9.56
C ARG A 102 -1.19 5.81 9.29
N THR A 103 -2.37 6.13 8.78
CA THR A 103 -2.74 7.51 8.40
C THR A 103 -1.71 8.13 7.45
N VAL A 104 -1.24 7.33 6.50
CA VAL A 104 -0.15 7.68 5.58
C VAL A 104 -0.49 8.95 4.79
N GLN A 105 0.44 9.91 4.81
CA GLN A 105 0.51 10.98 3.82
C GLN A 105 1.37 10.49 2.67
N VAL A 106 0.91 10.67 1.42
CA VAL A 106 1.58 10.07 0.25
C VAL A 106 2.97 10.66 0.05
N ASP A 107 3.12 11.97 0.22
CA ASP A 107 4.36 12.69 -0.07
C ASP A 107 5.53 12.16 0.78
N GLY A 108 6.51 11.55 0.12
CA GLY A 108 7.72 11.00 0.73
C GLY A 108 7.55 9.63 1.40
N HIS A 109 6.33 9.06 1.41
CA HIS A 109 6.06 7.79 2.07
C HIS A 109 6.81 6.62 1.45
N VAL A 110 6.80 6.50 0.12
CA VAL A 110 7.48 5.38 -0.57
C VAL A 110 8.99 5.42 -0.32
N GLU A 111 9.60 6.60 -0.25
CA GLU A 111 11.03 6.72 0.07
C GLU A 111 11.33 6.40 1.54
N ASP A 112 10.45 6.76 2.48
CA ASP A 112 10.60 6.42 3.90
C ASP A 112 10.53 4.91 4.14
N VAL A 113 9.61 4.22 3.46
CA VAL A 113 9.52 2.75 3.51
C VAL A 113 10.81 2.12 2.98
N LEU A 114 11.30 2.55 1.81
CA LEU A 114 12.55 2.07 1.23
C LEU A 114 13.76 2.34 2.14
N THR A 115 13.83 3.53 2.73
CA THR A 115 14.90 3.91 3.66
C THR A 115 14.87 3.05 4.91
N THR A 116 13.69 2.74 5.44
CA THR A 116 13.54 1.83 6.59
C THR A 116 14.08 0.44 6.25
N ILE A 117 13.75 -0.12 5.08
CA ILE A 117 14.24 -1.45 4.68
C ILE A 117 15.78 -1.46 4.61
N ARG A 118 16.39 -0.43 4.00
CA ARG A 118 17.87 -0.31 3.94
C ARG A 118 18.52 -0.27 5.32
N GLN A 119 17.88 0.39 6.28
CA GLN A 119 18.37 0.45 7.67
C GLN A 119 18.30 -0.90 8.36
N LEU A 120 17.25 -1.69 8.10
CA LEU A 120 17.09 -3.03 8.66
C LEU A 120 18.15 -4.00 8.11
N GLU A 121 18.42 -3.97 6.80
CA GLU A 121 19.50 -4.77 6.18
C GLU A 121 20.86 -4.51 6.84
N THR A 122 21.18 -3.24 7.10
CA THR A 122 22.46 -2.83 7.71
C THR A 122 22.64 -3.34 9.14
N ILE A 123 21.54 -3.63 9.86
CA ILE A 123 21.59 -4.14 11.24
C ILE A 123 21.83 -5.66 11.27
N ILE A 124 21.46 -6.35 10.19
CA ILE A 124 21.49 -7.83 10.11
C ILE A 124 22.77 -8.33 9.41
N SER A 125 23.44 -7.47 8.61
CA SER A 125 24.75 -7.69 8.01
C SER A 125 25.92 -7.45 8.98
#